data_AF-A0A6G6Y5B4-F1
#
_entry.id   AF-A0A6G6Y5B4-F1
#
_cell.length_a   1.000
_cell.length_b   1.000
_cell.length_c   1.000
_cell.angle_alpha   90.00
_cell.angle_beta   90.00
_cell.angle_gamma   90.00
#
_symmetry.space_group_name_H-M   'P 1'
#
loop_
_entity.id
_entity.type
_entity.pdbx_description
1 polymer ?
#
loop_
_entity_poly.entity_id
_entity_poly.type
_entity_poly.pdbx_seq_one_letter_code
_entity_poly.pdbx_strand_id
1 'polypeptide(L)' 'MTGPEIRAARDAFGLSAEGLARLLEVQSGRTVRKWESGDRKISGPASVLLRALLESQSVRQYFGVVIEADSTAKSK' A
#
# COMPACT_ATOMS: atom_id res chain seq x y z
N MET A 1 1.63 7.47 8.72
CA MET A 1 2.32 7.65 7.43
C MET A 1 1.89 8.99 6.84
N THR A 2 2.79 9.64 6.10
CA THR A 2 2.54 10.91 5.38
C THR A 2 1.97 10.66 3.98
N GLY A 3 1.44 11.71 3.35
CA GLY A 3 0.93 11.62 1.97
C GLY A 3 1.97 11.11 0.95
N PRO A 4 3.19 11.66 0.93
CA PRO A 4 4.27 11.16 0.08
C PRO A 4 4.65 9.69 0.34
N GLU A 5 4.68 9.26 1.60
CA GLU A 5 4.94 7.85 1.96
C GLU A 5 3.85 6.91 1.40
N ILE A 6 2.59 7.34 1.44
CA ILE A 6 1.47 6.56 0.91
C ILE A 6 1.58 6.43 -0.61
N ARG A 7 1.91 7.53 -1.30
CA ARG A 7 2.14 7.53 -2.75
C ARG A 7 3.29 6.59 -3.12
N ALA A 8 4.42 6.70 -2.44
CA ALA A 8 5.58 5.85 -2.67
C ALA A 8 5.27 4.36 -2.45
N ALA A 9 4.55 4.02 -1.37
CA ALA A 9 4.13 2.64 -1.10
C ALA A 9 3.20 2.11 -2.22
N ARG A 10 2.23 2.93 -2.64
CA ARG A 10 1.31 2.57 -3.72
C ARG A 10 2.05 2.27 -5.03
N ASP A 11 2.97 3.16 -5.40
CA ASP A 11 3.74 3.03 -6.63
C ASP A 11 4.69 1.82 -6.55
N ALA A 12 5.29 1.54 -5.38
CA ALA A 12 6.12 0.36 -5.14
C ALA A 12 5.35 -0.97 -5.28
N PHE A 13 4.06 -0.97 -4.95
CA PHE A 13 3.18 -2.14 -5.13
C PHE A 13 2.60 -2.24 -6.55
N GLY A 14 2.92 -1.31 -7.45
CA GLY A 14 2.36 -1.29 -8.81
C GLY A 14 0.85 -1.00 -8.85
N LEU A 15 0.30 -0.36 -7.81
CA LEU A 15 -1.13 -0.16 -7.68
C LEU A 15 -1.57 1.21 -8.20
N SER A 16 -2.74 1.26 -8.85
CA SER A 16 -3.46 2.52 -9.02
C SER A 16 -4.07 2.98 -7.70
N ALA A 17 -4.49 4.24 -7.59
CA ALA A 17 -5.19 4.72 -6.39
C ALA A 17 -6.46 3.90 -6.10
N GLU A 18 -7.15 3.42 -7.14
CA GLU A 18 -8.31 2.54 -6.99
C GLU A 18 -7.89 1.12 -6.57
N GLY A 19 -6.77 0.62 -7.09
CA GLY A 19 -6.20 -0.65 -6.66
C GLY A 19 -5.85 -0.65 -5.17
N LEU A 20 -5.21 0.42 -4.70
CA LEU A 20 -4.90 0.57 -3.28
C LEU A 20 -6.16 0.73 -2.42
N ALA A 21 -7.18 1.43 -2.93
CA ALA A 21 -8.45 1.55 -2.21
C ALA A 21 -9.13 0.19 -1.99
N ARG A 22 -9.13 -0.67 -3.02
CA ARG A 22 -9.64 -2.04 -2.91
C ARG A 22 -8.83 -2.89 -1.94
N LEU A 23 -7.50 -2.82 -2.00
CA LEU A 23 -6.61 -3.56 -1.10
C LEU A 23 -6.81 -3.18 0.36
N LEU A 24 -7.05 -1.89 0.65
CA LEU A 24 -7.25 -1.37 2.01
C LEU A 24 -8.72 -1.35 2.44
N GLU A 25 -9.63 -1.89 1.61
CA GLU A 25 -11.08 -1.89 1.84
C GLU A 25 -11.67 -0.50 2.18
N VAL A 26 -11.27 0.52 1.42
CA VAL A 26 -11.80 1.89 1.57
C VAL A 26 -12.59 2.34 0.35
N GLN A 27 -13.42 3.38 0.56
CA GLN A 27 -14.50 3.77 -0.34
C GLN A 27 -14.13 3.90 -1.83
N SER A 28 -12.96 4.47 -2.15
CA SER A 28 -12.51 4.66 -3.55
C SER A 28 -11.09 5.23 -3.60
N GLY A 29 -10.52 5.25 -4.79
CA GLY A 29 -9.25 5.92 -5.07
C GLY A 29 -9.29 7.44 -4.83
N ARG A 30 -10.46 8.08 -4.72
CA ARG A 30 -10.56 9.48 -4.28
C ARG A 30 -10.11 9.62 -2.83
N THR A 31 -10.45 8.67 -1.96
CA THR A 31 -10.01 8.65 -0.57
C THR A 31 -8.50 8.52 -0.48
N VAL A 32 -7.90 7.64 -1.28
CA VAL A 32 -6.44 7.47 -1.37
C VAL A 32 -5.75 8.76 -1.81
N ARG A 33 -6.23 9.42 -2.88
CA ARG A 33 -5.65 10.68 -3.35
C ARG A 33 -5.70 11.80 -2.31
N LYS A 34 -6.77 11.89 -1.52
CA LYS A 34 -6.86 12.83 -0.38
C LYS A 34 -5.84 12.52 0.72
N TRP A 35 -5.48 11.25 0.92
CA TRP A 35 -4.40 10.91 1.83
C TRP A 35 -3.04 11.30 1.26
N GLU A 36 -2.81 11.03 -0.03
CA GLU A 36 -1.55 11.37 -0.71
C GLU A 36 -1.28 12.87 -0.79
N SER A 37 -2.32 13.70 -0.95
CA SER A 37 -2.19 15.17 -0.95
C SER A 37 -2.05 15.76 0.46
N GLY A 38 -2.40 15.00 1.50
CA GLY A 38 -2.46 15.50 2.88
C GLY A 38 -3.79 16.17 3.24
N ASP A 39 -4.73 16.30 2.30
CA ASP A 39 -6.08 16.87 2.55
C ASP A 39 -6.87 16.07 3.58
N ARG A 40 -6.53 14.78 3.76
CA ARG A 40 -7.12 13.91 4.77
C ARG A 40 -6.06 13.02 5.40
N LYS A 41 -6.11 12.86 6.72
CA LYS A 41 -5.29 11.86 7.42
C LYS A 41 -5.73 10.44 7.05
N ILE A 42 -4.77 9.55 6.81
CA ILE A 42 -5.01 8.11 6.65
C ILE A 42 -5.60 7.52 7.94
N SER A 43 -6.52 6.56 7.83
CA SER A 43 -7.07 5.88 8.99
C SER A 43 -6.01 4.99 9.67
N GLY A 44 -6.19 4.73 10.97
CA GLY A 44 -5.28 3.87 11.73
C GLY A 44 -5.11 2.47 11.10
N PRO A 45 -6.21 1.72 10.85
CA PRO A 45 -6.13 0.39 10.25
C PRO A 45 -5.44 0.39 8.88
N ALA A 46 -5.77 1.34 8.00
CA ALA A 46 -5.14 1.46 6.69
C ALA A 46 -3.64 1.74 6.81
N SER A 47 -3.23 2.59 7.75
CA SER A 47 -1.81 2.87 8.00
C SER A 47 -1.07 1.66 8.56
N VAL A 48 -1.71 0.83 9.39
CA VAL A 48 -1.11 -0.41 9.92
C VAL A 48 -0.92 -1.43 8.81
N LEU A 49 -1.96 -1.68 8.01
CA LEU A 49 -1.89 -2.62 6.89
C LEU A 49 -0.85 -2.20 5.85
N LEU A 50 -0.79 -0.91 5.51
CA LEU A 50 0.18 -0.40 4.53
C LEU A 50 1.63 -0.57 5.03
N ARG A 51 1.89 -0.35 6.32
CA ARG A 51 3.21 -0.65 6.93
C ARG A 51 3.52 -2.14 6.92
N ALA A 52 2.55 -2.97 7.31
CA ALA A 52 2.73 -4.42 7.30
C ALA A 52 3.06 -4.95 5.89
N LEU A 53 2.43 -4.41 4.85
CA LEU A 53 2.74 -4.72 3.45
C LEU A 53 4.14 -4.24 3.03
N LEU A 54 4.63 -3.11 3.54
CA LEU A 54 6.00 -2.65 3.27
C LEU A 54 7.04 -3.54 3.96
N GLU A 55 6.78 -3.91 5.22
CA GLU A 55 7.76 -4.56 6.09
C GLU A 55 7.77 -6.09 5.99
N SER A 56 6.67 -6.72 5.56
CA SER A 56 6.54 -8.18 5.58
C SER A 56 6.19 -8.77 4.21
N GLN A 57 7.12 -9.59 3.69
CA GLN A 57 6.89 -10.40 2.50
C GLN A 57 5.71 -11.37 2.67
N SER A 58 5.54 -11.94 3.86
CA SER A 58 4.42 -12.87 4.13
C SER A 58 3.07 -12.18 4.04
N VAL A 59 2.97 -10.93 4.51
CA VAL A 59 1.76 -10.12 4.36
C VAL A 59 1.51 -9.82 2.88
N ARG A 60 2.53 -9.43 2.12
CA ARG A 60 2.39 -9.25 0.66
C ARG A 60 1.89 -10.50 -0.05
N GLN A 61 2.47 -11.66 0.25
CA GLN A 61 2.05 -12.94 -0.32
C GLN A 61 0.60 -13.28 0.03
N TYR A 62 0.20 -13.07 1.29
CA TYR A 62 -1.18 -13.30 1.73
C TYR A 62 -2.19 -12.46 0.94
N PHE A 63 -1.86 -11.20 0.67
CA PHE A 63 -2.71 -10.29 -0.11
C PHE A 63 -2.47 -10.36 -1.63
N GLY A 64 -1.60 -11.24 -2.12
CA GLY A 64 -1.26 -11.36 -3.54
C GLY A 64 -0.58 -10.11 -4.13
N VAL A 65 0.08 -9.30 -3.30
CA VAL A 65 0.86 -8.14 -3.74
C VAL A 65 2.26 -8.61 -4.15
N VAL A 66 2.66 -8.32 -5.38
CA VAL A 66 3.96 -8.70 -5.93
C VAL A 66 4.82 -7.45 -6.09
N ILE A 67 5.98 -7.44 -5.43
CA ILE A 67 7.04 -6.46 -5.69
C ILE A 67 8.17 -7.21 -6.39
N GLU A 68 8.78 -6.63 -7.43
CA GLU A 68 9.89 -7.29 -8.16
C GLU A 68 11.03 -7.74 -7.24
N ALA A 69 11.29 -6.99 -6.16
CA ALA A 69 12.26 -7.33 -5.12
C ALA A 69 11.94 -8.61 -4.34
N ASP A 70 10.70 -9.11 -4.32
CA ASP A 70 10.34 -10.35 -3.63
C ASP A 70 10.81 -11.61 -4.39
N SER A 71 11.08 -11.47 -5.69
CA SER A 71 11.53 -12.56 -6.57
C SER A 71 13.01 -12.92 -6.34
N THR A 72 13.84 -11.98 -5.87
CA THR A 72 15.27 -12.21 -5.62
C THR A 72 15.55 -12.91 -4.29
N ALA A 73 14.60 -12.89 -3.34
CA ALA A 73 14.76 -13.54 -2.04
C ALA A 73 14.57 -15.07 -2.06
N LYS A 74 14.00 -15.65 -3.14
CA LYS A 74 13.74 -17.10 -3.25
C LYS A 74 14.93 -17.95 -3.73
N SER A 75 16.09 -17.35 -4.01
CA SER A 75 17.26 -18.06 -4.55
C SER A 75 18.31 -18.46 -3.50
N LYS A 76 17.93 -18.73 -2.25
CA LYS A 76 18.88 -19.16 -1.21
C LYS A 76 18.41 -20.37 -0.44
#